data_AF-A0A327HPX9-F1
#
_entry.id   AF-A0A327HPX9-F1
#
_cell.length_a   1.000
_cell.length_b   1.000
_cell.length_c   1.000
_cell.angle_alpha   90.00
_cell.angle_beta   90.00
_cell.angle_gamma   90.00
#
_symmetry.space_group_name_H-M   'P 1'
#
loop_
_entity.id
_entity.type
_entity.pdbx_description
1 polymer ?
#
loop_
_entity_poly.entity_id
_entity_poly.type
_entity_poly.pdbx_seq_one_letter_code
_entity_poly.pdbx_strand_id
1 'polypeptide(L)'
;MPYQSVDLSDLSNDNQKSEASGNSQDILLMGNSYVGANSLHNLVDGVMSAASDPANVSALSGGGMRLSQHATNVGTAGHQWNTTLNNGNWDWVVLQDQSQVPGFPRSQNEWITSKDGAVELAEVIEDNGGETVLMMTWGRRDGDSNNAWRFPDFSTMQDELESGYLDY
;
A
#
# COMPACT_ATOMS: atom_id res chain seq x y z
N MET A 1 24.64 50.19 -12.67
CA MET A 1 24.81 48.81 -12.17
C MET A 1 24.29 47.88 -13.24
N PRO A 2 25.11 47.03 -13.89
CA PRO A 2 24.59 46.06 -14.84
C PRO A 2 24.11 44.81 -14.07
N TYR A 3 22.92 44.32 -14.42
CA TYR A 3 22.41 43.03 -13.97
C TYR A 3 23.19 41.92 -14.68
N GLN A 4 23.81 41.01 -13.91
CA GLN A 4 24.36 39.76 -14.42
C GLN A 4 23.21 38.86 -14.89
N SER A 5 23.33 38.29 -16.09
CA SER A 5 22.45 37.25 -16.59
C SER A 5 22.64 35.97 -15.77
N VAL A 6 21.54 35.42 -15.25
CA VAL A 6 21.53 34.08 -14.65
C VAL A 6 21.67 33.05 -15.78
N ASP A 7 22.64 32.16 -15.64
CA ASP A 7 22.85 31.02 -16.52
C ASP A 7 21.80 29.94 -16.19
N LEU A 8 20.96 29.58 -17.16
CA LEU A 8 19.84 28.65 -17.03
C LEU A 8 20.17 27.25 -17.56
N SER A 9 21.46 26.94 -17.74
CA SER A 9 21.89 25.65 -18.30
C SER A 9 21.75 24.44 -17.36
N ASP A 10 21.30 24.64 -16.11
CA ASP A 10 21.28 23.58 -15.09
C ASP A 10 19.87 23.04 -14.76
N LEU A 11 18.85 23.34 -15.57
CA LEU A 11 17.46 22.87 -15.36
C LEU A 11 17.08 21.63 -16.18
N SER A 12 18.02 20.74 -16.49
CA SER A 12 17.72 19.48 -17.16
C SER A 12 18.36 18.30 -16.46
N ASN A 13 17.80 17.89 -15.31
CA ASN A 13 17.83 16.49 -14.88
C ASN A 13 16.89 16.14 -13.71
N ASP A 14 15.78 16.85 -13.54
CA ASP A 14 14.67 16.26 -12.80
C ASP A 14 13.86 15.43 -13.80
N ASN A 15 13.83 14.11 -13.57
CA ASN A 15 12.88 13.18 -14.17
C ASN A 15 11.46 13.64 -13.79
N GLN A 16 10.95 14.64 -14.51
CA GLN A 16 9.53 14.92 -14.53
C GLN A 16 8.86 13.77 -15.27
N LYS A 17 8.34 12.80 -14.50
CA LYS A 17 7.23 11.97 -14.97
C LYS A 17 6.14 12.97 -15.36
N SER A 18 5.96 13.11 -16.67
CA SER A 18 5.09 14.08 -17.33
C SER A 18 3.72 14.10 -16.66
N GLU A 19 3.44 15.12 -15.85
CA GLU A 19 2.07 15.50 -15.56
C GLU A 19 1.44 16.03 -16.85
N ALA A 20 0.31 15.43 -17.24
CA ALA A 20 -0.40 15.62 -18.51
C ALA A 20 0.16 14.84 -19.73
N SER A 21 0.02 13.52 -19.68
CA SER A 21 -0.40 12.76 -20.86
C SER A 21 -1.52 11.81 -20.43
N GLY A 22 -2.55 11.64 -21.26
CA GLY A 22 -3.77 10.89 -20.94
C GLY A 22 -3.59 9.38 -20.80
N ASN A 23 -2.66 8.94 -19.94
CA ASN A 23 -2.48 7.56 -19.54
C ASN A 23 -3.19 7.37 -18.20
N SER A 24 -4.14 6.42 -18.19
CA SER A 24 -4.82 5.95 -16.99
C SER A 24 -3.79 5.42 -15.99
N GLN A 25 -3.89 5.77 -14.71
CA GLN A 25 -2.98 5.26 -13.68
C GLN A 25 -3.24 3.77 -13.44
N ASP A 26 -2.21 2.93 -13.37
CA ASP A 26 -2.38 1.51 -13.06
C ASP A 26 -2.18 1.28 -11.54
N ILE A 27 -3.25 0.89 -10.83
CA ILE A 27 -3.26 0.70 -9.37
C ILE A 27 -3.53 -0.76 -9.02
N LEU A 28 -2.69 -1.36 -8.18
CA LEU A 28 -2.92 -2.69 -7.62
C LEU A 28 -3.22 -2.61 -6.12
N LEU A 29 -4.38 -3.10 -5.70
CA LEU A 29 -4.71 -3.29 -4.30
C LEU A 29 -4.34 -4.72 -3.86
N MET A 30 -3.40 -4.86 -2.92
CA MET A 30 -3.00 -6.16 -2.35
C MET A 30 -3.44 -6.24 -0.90
N GLY A 31 -4.31 -7.18 -0.58
CA GLY A 31 -4.94 -7.23 0.75
C GLY A 31 -5.58 -8.55 1.11
N ASN A 32 -6.51 -8.45 2.05
CA ASN A 32 -7.38 -9.56 2.42
C ASN A 32 -8.85 -9.21 2.14
N SER A 33 -9.77 -9.73 2.95
CA SER A 33 -11.20 -9.44 2.83
C SER A 33 -11.52 -7.95 2.92
N TYR A 34 -10.64 -7.10 3.47
CA TYR A 34 -10.82 -5.65 3.51
C TYR A 34 -10.68 -5.01 2.12
N VAL A 35 -9.85 -5.59 1.25
CA VAL A 35 -9.73 -5.21 -0.16
C VAL A 35 -10.75 -5.95 -1.03
N GLY A 36 -11.00 -7.22 -0.74
CA GLY A 36 -11.91 -8.06 -1.53
C GLY A 36 -13.40 -7.75 -1.33
N ALA A 37 -13.79 -7.12 -0.21
CA ALA A 37 -15.17 -6.78 0.07
C ALA A 37 -15.69 -5.59 -0.74
N ASN A 38 -17.01 -5.55 -0.95
CA ASN A 38 -17.74 -4.42 -1.53
C ASN A 38 -17.24 -3.94 -2.89
N SER A 39 -16.50 -4.78 -3.62
CA SER A 39 -15.87 -4.41 -4.89
C SER A 39 -15.03 -3.13 -4.77
N LEU A 40 -14.21 -3.02 -3.71
CA LEU A 40 -13.44 -1.80 -3.40
C LEU A 40 -12.66 -1.25 -4.60
N HIS A 41 -12.01 -2.10 -5.39
CA HIS A 41 -11.28 -1.67 -6.59
C HIS A 41 -12.17 -0.89 -7.58
N ASN A 42 -13.41 -1.31 -7.81
CA ASN A 42 -14.36 -0.60 -8.68
C ASN A 42 -14.79 0.74 -8.08
N LEU A 43 -14.85 0.85 -6.75
CA LEU A 43 -15.15 2.13 -6.08
C LEU A 43 -13.99 3.11 -6.26
N VAL A 44 -12.74 2.64 -6.11
CA VAL A 44 -11.56 3.46 -6.33
C VAL A 44 -11.50 3.94 -7.78
N ASP A 45 -11.67 3.04 -8.76
CA ASP A 45 -11.75 3.39 -10.18
C ASP A 45 -12.85 4.45 -10.44
N GLY A 46 -14.05 4.24 -9.91
CA GLY A 46 -15.15 5.19 -10.05
C GLY A 46 -14.87 6.58 -9.46
N VAL A 47 -14.19 6.65 -8.31
CA VAL A 47 -13.80 7.93 -7.68
C VAL A 47 -12.71 8.63 -8.49
N MET A 48 -11.70 7.90 -8.94
CA MET A 48 -10.60 8.41 -9.77
C MET A 48 -11.14 8.96 -11.11
N SER A 49 -12.01 8.20 -11.76
CA SER A 49 -12.74 8.63 -12.96
C SER A 49 -13.58 9.91 -12.72
N ALA A 50 -14.28 9.99 -11.58
CA ALA A 50 -15.06 11.19 -11.23
C ALA A 50 -14.17 12.42 -10.94
N ALA A 51 -12.93 12.21 -10.50
CA ALA A 51 -11.94 13.26 -10.29
C ALA A 51 -11.24 13.72 -11.59
N SER A 52 -11.63 13.19 -12.76
CA SER A 52 -10.97 13.43 -14.06
C SER A 52 -9.52 12.93 -14.13
N ASP A 53 -9.19 11.93 -13.31
CA ASP A 53 -7.89 11.23 -13.30
C ASP A 53 -8.15 9.72 -13.36
N PRO A 54 -8.52 9.17 -14.54
CA PRO A 54 -8.93 7.77 -14.65
C PRO A 54 -7.79 6.82 -14.23
N ALA A 55 -8.16 5.70 -13.60
CA ALA A 55 -7.21 4.69 -13.15
C ALA A 55 -7.72 3.28 -13.47
N ASN A 56 -6.84 2.37 -13.88
CA ASN A 56 -7.15 0.95 -13.97
C ASN A 56 -6.83 0.30 -12.62
N VAL A 57 -7.87 -0.04 -11.85
CA VAL A 57 -7.69 -0.59 -10.50
C VAL A 57 -7.90 -2.10 -10.50
N SER A 58 -6.86 -2.85 -10.15
CA SER A 58 -6.90 -4.30 -9.94
C SER A 58 -6.77 -4.66 -8.46
N ALA A 59 -7.13 -5.88 -8.08
CA ALA A 59 -6.98 -6.35 -6.71
C ALA A 59 -6.50 -7.81 -6.63
N LEU A 60 -5.61 -8.07 -5.67
CA LEU A 60 -5.25 -9.39 -5.17
C LEU A 60 -5.69 -9.48 -3.70
N SER A 61 -6.55 -10.43 -3.39
CA SER A 61 -7.03 -10.62 -2.02
C SER A 61 -7.08 -12.08 -1.60
N GLY A 62 -6.67 -12.38 -0.37
CA GLY A 62 -6.89 -13.69 0.25
C GLY A 62 -7.38 -13.59 1.69
N GLY A 63 -8.25 -14.51 2.11
CA GLY A 63 -8.94 -14.43 3.40
C GLY A 63 -7.97 -14.34 4.59
N GLY A 64 -8.05 -13.24 5.35
CA GLY A 64 -7.25 -13.02 6.56
C GLY A 64 -5.73 -12.92 6.34
N MET A 65 -5.28 -12.77 5.10
CA MET A 65 -3.85 -12.70 4.79
C MET A 65 -3.16 -11.50 5.44
N ARG A 66 -1.90 -11.71 5.80
CA ARG A 66 -0.93 -10.74 6.31
C ARG A 66 0.09 -10.38 5.25
N LEU A 67 0.79 -9.25 5.41
CA LEU A 67 1.85 -8.83 4.49
C LEU A 67 3.00 -9.84 4.39
N SER A 68 3.35 -10.55 5.48
CA SER A 68 4.33 -11.65 5.42
C SER A 68 3.92 -12.77 4.45
N GLN A 69 2.63 -13.05 4.35
CA GLN A 69 2.09 -14.06 3.41
C GLN A 69 2.00 -13.50 2.00
N HIS A 70 1.73 -12.20 1.84
CA HIS A 70 1.80 -11.53 0.54
C HIS A 70 3.22 -11.61 -0.02
N ALA A 71 4.23 -11.25 0.79
CA ALA A 71 5.64 -11.32 0.43
C ALA A 71 6.07 -12.75 0.07
N THR A 72 5.69 -13.75 0.87
CA THR A 72 5.94 -15.17 0.55
C THR A 72 5.34 -15.56 -0.81
N ASN A 73 4.11 -15.14 -1.08
CA ASN A 73 3.42 -15.41 -2.35
C ASN A 73 4.05 -14.68 -3.54
N VAL A 74 4.60 -13.48 -3.33
CA VAL A 74 5.35 -12.72 -4.34
C VAL A 74 6.74 -13.32 -4.58
N GLY A 75 7.41 -13.83 -3.54
CA GLY A 75 8.69 -14.52 -3.66
C GLY A 75 8.59 -15.93 -4.26
N THR A 76 7.37 -16.49 -4.38
CA THR A 76 7.15 -17.82 -4.97
C THR A 76 6.97 -17.73 -6.48
N ALA A 77 8.00 -18.14 -7.23
CA ALA A 77 8.00 -18.11 -8.69
C ALA A 77 6.77 -18.80 -9.30
N GLY A 78 6.09 -18.11 -10.21
CA GLY A 78 4.90 -18.64 -10.91
C GLY A 78 3.60 -18.60 -10.10
N HIS A 79 3.64 -18.20 -8.82
CA HIS A 79 2.42 -17.92 -8.07
C HIS A 79 1.69 -16.70 -8.66
N GLN A 80 0.35 -16.65 -8.57
CA GLN A 80 -0.43 -15.54 -9.16
C GLN A 80 0.02 -14.17 -8.64
N TRP A 81 0.37 -14.05 -7.37
CA TRP A 81 0.82 -12.78 -6.79
C TRP A 81 2.18 -12.36 -7.35
N ASN A 82 3.10 -13.33 -7.51
CA ASN A 82 4.38 -13.11 -8.18
C ASN A 82 4.18 -12.64 -9.62
N THR A 83 3.36 -13.34 -10.41
CA THR A 83 3.18 -13.01 -11.82
C THR A 83 2.37 -11.73 -12.05
N THR A 84 1.35 -11.44 -11.24
CA THR A 84 0.57 -10.20 -11.34
C THR A 84 1.41 -8.99 -10.95
N LEU A 85 2.20 -9.05 -9.88
CA LEU A 85 3.02 -7.92 -9.46
C LEU A 85 4.16 -7.65 -10.47
N ASN A 86 4.90 -8.68 -10.88
CA ASN A 86 6.09 -8.51 -11.73
C ASN A 86 5.80 -8.30 -13.24
N ASN A 87 4.60 -8.65 -13.72
CA ASN A 87 4.24 -8.45 -15.14
C ASN A 87 3.31 -7.25 -15.36
N GLY A 88 2.85 -6.59 -14.30
CA GLY A 88 2.07 -5.36 -14.40
C GLY A 88 2.98 -4.13 -14.36
N ASN A 89 2.60 -3.09 -15.09
CA ASN A 89 3.26 -1.79 -15.03
C ASN A 89 2.52 -0.91 -14.01
N TRP A 90 2.62 -1.23 -12.73
CA TRP A 90 1.87 -0.54 -11.68
C TRP A 90 2.49 0.81 -11.35
N ASP A 91 1.71 1.88 -11.40
CA ASP A 91 2.12 3.18 -10.86
C ASP A 91 2.08 3.15 -9.33
N TRP A 92 1.03 2.54 -8.78
CA TRP A 92 0.82 2.44 -7.34
C TRP A 92 0.43 1.03 -6.92
N VAL A 93 1.05 0.54 -5.85
CA VAL A 93 0.65 -0.70 -5.20
C VAL A 93 0.26 -0.42 -3.75
N VAL A 94 -1.02 -0.63 -3.45
CA VAL A 94 -1.60 -0.39 -2.14
C VAL A 94 -1.57 -1.68 -1.33
N LEU A 95 -0.80 -1.68 -0.24
CA LEU A 95 -0.61 -2.83 0.64
C LEU A 95 -1.50 -2.71 1.89
N GLN A 96 -2.35 -3.71 2.08
CA GLN A 96 -3.28 -3.81 3.19
C GLN A 96 -2.91 -5.03 4.05
N ASP A 97 -2.49 -4.80 5.29
CA ASP A 97 -2.14 -5.88 6.23
C ASP A 97 -3.37 -6.46 6.96
N GLN A 98 -3.20 -7.50 7.77
CA GLN A 98 -4.28 -8.02 8.59
C GLN A 98 -4.72 -6.97 9.65
N SER A 99 -6.05 -6.83 9.85
CA SER A 99 -6.73 -5.71 10.53
C SER A 99 -6.31 -5.34 11.96
N GLN A 100 -5.47 -6.14 12.62
CA GLN A 100 -5.00 -5.90 13.99
C GLN A 100 -3.48 -6.00 14.10
N VAL A 101 -2.81 -6.61 13.10
CA VAL A 101 -1.38 -6.94 13.17
C VAL A 101 -0.50 -5.70 13.31
N PRO A 102 -0.72 -4.61 12.55
CA PRO A 102 0.05 -3.36 12.74
C PRO A 102 -0.08 -2.80 14.16
N GLY A 103 -1.23 -3.02 14.83
CA GLY A 103 -1.48 -2.55 16.19
C GLY A 103 -0.80 -3.38 17.29
N PHE A 104 -0.17 -4.51 16.97
CA PHE A 104 0.50 -5.34 17.97
C PHE A 104 1.80 -4.71 18.50
N PRO A 105 2.30 -5.15 19.68
CA PRO A 105 3.60 -4.70 20.19
C PRO A 105 4.73 -5.00 19.21
N ARG A 106 5.71 -4.10 19.12
CA ARG A 106 6.84 -4.19 18.16
C ARG A 106 7.76 -5.38 18.42
N SER A 107 7.69 -5.96 19.63
CA SER A 107 8.38 -7.19 19.99
C SER A 107 7.64 -8.47 19.59
N GLN A 108 6.40 -8.37 19.12
CA GLN A 108 5.59 -9.52 18.74
C GLN A 108 5.93 -9.99 17.33
N ASN A 109 6.11 -11.29 17.16
CA ASN A 109 6.56 -11.88 15.90
C ASN A 109 5.62 -11.58 14.72
N GLU A 110 4.31 -11.55 14.96
CA GLU A 110 3.33 -11.21 13.93
C GLU A 110 3.52 -9.79 13.38
N TRP A 111 3.85 -8.83 14.24
CA TRP A 111 4.14 -7.46 13.83
C TRP A 111 5.45 -7.39 13.05
N ILE A 112 6.51 -8.00 13.58
CA ILE A 112 7.85 -8.00 12.96
C ILE A 112 7.80 -8.61 11.56
N THR A 113 7.24 -9.81 11.43
CA THR A 113 7.17 -10.50 10.14
C THR A 113 6.31 -9.77 9.11
N SER A 114 5.26 -9.06 9.54
CA SER A 114 4.41 -8.30 8.62
C SER A 114 5.06 -6.99 8.19
N LYS A 115 5.80 -6.31 9.09
CA LYS A 115 6.69 -5.20 8.72
C LYS A 115 7.76 -5.66 7.73
N ASP A 116 8.46 -6.75 8.02
CA ASP A 116 9.52 -7.26 7.12
C ASP A 116 8.92 -7.62 5.75
N GLY A 117 7.73 -8.24 5.72
CA GLY A 117 7.01 -8.47 4.48
C GLY A 117 6.59 -7.18 3.75
N ALA A 118 6.27 -6.10 4.46
CA ALA A 118 5.99 -4.80 3.85
C ALA A 118 7.24 -4.22 3.16
N VAL A 119 8.40 -4.32 3.81
CA VAL A 119 9.69 -3.88 3.25
C VAL A 119 10.05 -4.72 2.01
N GLU A 120 9.97 -6.04 2.11
CA GLU A 120 10.24 -6.94 0.97
C GLU A 120 9.32 -6.65 -0.23
N LEU A 121 8.03 -6.39 0.02
CA LEU A 121 7.10 -6.02 -1.05
C LEU A 121 7.45 -4.66 -1.65
N ALA A 122 7.80 -3.67 -0.82
CA ALA A 122 8.16 -2.34 -1.28
C ALA A 122 9.39 -2.37 -2.19
N GLU A 123 10.41 -3.16 -1.84
CA GLU A 123 11.59 -3.38 -2.68
C GLU A 123 11.21 -3.95 -4.06
N VAL A 124 10.35 -4.98 -4.10
CA VAL A 124 9.89 -5.58 -5.37
C VAL A 124 9.03 -4.60 -6.18
N ILE A 125 8.23 -3.76 -5.52
CA ILE A 125 7.39 -2.75 -6.18
C ILE A 125 8.28 -1.67 -6.80
N GLU A 126 9.28 -1.18 -6.05
CA GLU A 126 10.24 -0.17 -6.51
C GLU A 126 11.11 -0.70 -7.67
N ASP A 127 11.59 -1.95 -7.59
CA ASP A 127 12.33 -2.61 -8.66
C ASP A 127 11.53 -2.72 -9.96
N ASN A 128 10.19 -2.79 -9.85
CA ASN A 128 9.27 -2.79 -10.99
C ASN A 128 8.84 -1.37 -11.43
N GLY A 129 9.34 -0.32 -10.77
CA GLY A 129 9.10 1.09 -11.11
C GLY A 129 7.80 1.69 -10.55
N GLY A 130 7.15 1.00 -9.61
CA GLY A 130 5.94 1.47 -8.93
C GLY A 130 6.22 2.11 -7.56
N GLU A 131 5.21 2.78 -7.00
CA GLU A 131 5.25 3.35 -5.66
C GLU A 131 4.37 2.57 -4.68
N THR A 132 4.86 2.40 -3.45
CA THR A 132 4.14 1.65 -2.40
C THR A 132 3.30 2.58 -1.54
N VAL A 133 2.05 2.19 -1.27
CA VAL A 133 1.16 2.88 -0.34
C VAL A 133 0.66 1.90 0.71
N LEU A 134 0.81 2.21 1.99
CA LEU A 134 0.20 1.42 3.05
C LEU A 134 -1.26 1.85 3.27
N MET A 135 -2.19 0.90 3.18
CA MET A 135 -3.58 1.11 3.56
C MET A 135 -3.74 0.89 5.06
N MET A 136 -3.68 2.00 5.81
CA MET A 136 -3.95 1.99 7.24
C MET A 136 -5.38 1.47 7.50
N THR A 137 -5.48 0.44 8.34
CA THR A 137 -6.77 -0.08 8.79
C THR A 137 -7.30 0.73 9.97
N TRP A 138 -8.50 0.40 10.44
CA TRP A 138 -9.21 1.16 11.47
C TRP A 138 -9.49 0.32 12.70
N GLY A 139 -9.57 1.00 13.85
CA GLY A 139 -10.05 0.41 15.08
C GLY A 139 -11.43 -0.22 14.90
N ARG A 140 -11.66 -1.35 15.54
CA ARG A 140 -12.99 -1.99 15.57
C ARG A 140 -13.89 -1.22 16.53
N ARG A 141 -15.19 -1.09 16.19
CA ARG A 141 -16.17 -0.30 16.96
C ARG A 141 -16.13 -0.58 18.46
N ASP A 142 -16.06 -1.85 18.84
CA ASP A 142 -16.10 -2.32 20.22
C ASP A 142 -14.73 -2.84 20.70
N GLY A 143 -13.64 -2.45 20.02
CA GLY A 143 -12.32 -3.05 20.20
C GLY A 143 -12.23 -4.48 19.62
N ASP A 144 -11.22 -5.24 20.05
CA ASP A 144 -11.06 -6.65 19.69
C ASP A 144 -11.17 -7.54 20.93
N SER A 145 -12.32 -8.21 21.09
CA SER A 145 -12.59 -9.07 22.24
C SER A 145 -11.57 -10.20 22.42
N ASN A 146 -10.94 -10.67 21.33
CA ASN A 146 -9.93 -11.73 21.41
C ASN A 146 -8.57 -11.20 21.89
N ASN A 147 -8.33 -9.90 21.74
CA ASN A 147 -7.10 -9.21 22.12
C ASN A 147 -7.41 -8.00 23.03
N ALA A 148 -8.40 -8.13 23.92
CA ALA A 148 -8.90 -7.01 24.72
C ALA A 148 -7.83 -6.39 25.65
N TRP A 149 -6.77 -7.14 25.97
CA TRP A 149 -5.60 -6.63 26.70
C TRP A 149 -4.83 -5.55 25.92
N ARG A 150 -4.91 -5.58 24.58
CA ARG A 150 -4.26 -4.64 23.66
C ARG A 150 -5.26 -3.66 23.03
N PHE A 151 -6.46 -4.14 22.73
CA PHE A 151 -7.50 -3.41 22.00
C PHE A 151 -8.83 -3.42 22.77
N PRO A 152 -8.89 -2.79 23.96
CA PRO A 152 -10.09 -2.79 24.79
C PRO A 152 -11.26 -2.00 24.18
N ASP A 153 -10.98 -1.01 23.34
CA ASP A 153 -11.96 -0.15 22.69
C ASP A 153 -11.45 0.35 21.32
N PHE A 154 -12.33 1.07 20.61
CA PHE A 154 -12.02 1.64 19.30
C PHE A 154 -10.81 2.58 19.33
N SER A 155 -10.79 3.54 20.27
CA SER A 155 -9.78 4.60 20.31
C SER A 155 -8.38 4.01 20.58
N THR A 156 -8.27 3.13 21.57
CA THR A 156 -7.02 2.45 21.88
C THR A 156 -6.54 1.62 20.69
N MET A 157 -7.46 0.89 20.02
CA MET A 157 -7.07 0.12 18.84
C MET A 157 -6.62 1.02 17.68
N GLN A 158 -7.29 2.15 17.46
CA GLN A 158 -6.95 3.09 16.41
C GLN A 158 -5.57 3.72 16.64
N ASP A 159 -5.29 4.18 17.85
CA ASP A 159 -4.00 4.78 18.22
C ASP A 159 -2.85 3.78 18.02
N GLU A 160 -3.07 2.53 18.42
CA GLU A 160 -2.05 1.48 18.29
C GLU A 160 -1.84 1.05 16.84
N LEU A 161 -2.90 0.98 16.04
CA LEU A 161 -2.82 0.75 14.58
C LEU A 161 -2.04 1.87 13.90
N GLU A 162 -2.40 3.14 14.14
CA GLU A 162 -1.74 4.30 13.54
C GLU A 162 -0.25 4.30 13.86
N SER A 163 0.09 4.22 15.15
CA SER A 163 1.48 4.13 15.58
C SER A 163 2.19 2.94 14.93
N GLY A 164 1.50 1.81 14.80
CA GLY A 164 2.01 0.59 14.17
C GLY A 164 2.42 0.76 12.73
N TYR A 165 1.56 1.38 11.93
CA TYR A 165 1.82 1.67 10.52
C TYR A 165 2.89 2.75 10.32
N LEU A 166 3.01 3.71 11.24
CA LEU A 166 4.08 4.72 11.17
C LEU A 166 5.47 4.13 11.50
N ASP A 167 5.52 3.02 12.23
CA ASP A 167 6.74 2.28 12.54
C ASP A 167 7.05 1.17 11.51
N TYR A 168 6.19 0.97 10.51
CA TYR A 168 6.47 0.03 9.41
C TYR A 168 7.57 0.57 8.51
#